data_AF-A0A9E4FLY1-F1
#
_entry.id   AF-A0A9E4FLY1-F1
#
_cell.length_a   1.000
_cell.length_b   1.000
_cell.length_c   1.000
_cell.angle_alpha   90.00
_cell.angle_beta   90.00
_cell.angle_gamma   90.00
#
_symmetry.space_group_name_H-M   'P 1'
#
loop_
_entity.id
_entity.type
_entity.pdbx_description
1 polymer ?
#
loop_
_entity_poly.entity_id
_entity_poly.type
_entity_poly.pdbx_seq_one_letter_code
_entity_poly.pdbx_strand_id
1 'polypeptide(L)'
;PGIGDMSRQAGYMGQDLLNPPSVEGWHTGQEWINSGSLMRRINFTADMVGDVSRPGVQAIVDKLKAQGDITSEAFVDTCLDLMGPLEVSQETRQELASHASAAGTLGWGTEDEVRRSIERISEMLQLIVSLRDYQYA
;
A
#
# COMPACT_ATOMS: atom_id res chain seq x y z
N PRO A 1 -16.14 -1.48 -1.45
CA PRO A 1 -16.71 -2.57 -0.62
C PRO A 1 -17.67 -2.01 0.44
N GLY A 2 -18.81 -2.68 0.65
CA GLY A 2 -19.71 -2.36 1.76
C GLY A 2 -19.17 -2.87 3.10
N ILE A 3 -19.77 -2.44 4.21
CA ILE A 3 -19.35 -2.82 5.58
C ILE A 3 -19.31 -4.35 5.74
N GLY A 4 -20.27 -5.09 5.17
CA GLY A 4 -20.33 -6.55 5.26
C GLY A 4 -19.22 -7.28 4.49
N ASP A 5 -18.68 -6.70 3.42
CA ASP A 5 -17.53 -7.30 2.72
C ASP A 5 -16.22 -7.03 3.46
N MET A 6 -16.09 -5.84 4.05
CA MET A 6 -14.95 -5.47 4.87
C MET A 6 -14.87 -6.34 6.13
N SER A 7 -16.00 -6.60 6.79
CA SER A 7 -16.03 -7.43 8.01
C SER A 7 -15.59 -8.88 7.75
N ARG A 8 -15.75 -9.38 6.52
CA ARG A 8 -15.34 -10.75 6.14
C ARG A 8 -13.85 -10.89 5.84
N GLN A 9 -13.12 -9.80 5.61
CA GLN A 9 -11.71 -9.86 5.24
C GLN A 9 -10.84 -10.51 6.34
N ALA A 10 -11.12 -10.20 7.61
CA ALA A 10 -10.44 -10.83 8.74
C ALA A 10 -10.63 -12.36 8.74
N GLY A 11 -11.86 -12.83 8.47
CA GLY A 11 -12.16 -14.25 8.31
C GLY A 11 -11.42 -14.90 7.13
N TYR A 12 -11.35 -14.22 5.98
CA TYR A 12 -10.53 -14.70 4.86
C TYR A 12 -9.06 -14.82 5.25
N MET A 13 -8.55 -13.92 6.09
CA MET A 13 -7.16 -13.98 6.58
C MET A 13 -6.94 -14.98 7.73
N GLY A 14 -7.97 -15.69 8.18
CA GLY A 14 -7.88 -16.70 9.25
C GLY A 14 -8.16 -16.17 10.67
N GLN A 15 -8.67 -14.95 10.79
CA GLN A 15 -9.01 -14.28 12.04
C GLN A 15 -10.52 -13.98 12.09
N ASP A 16 -11.34 -15.03 12.00
CA ASP A 16 -12.80 -14.88 12.08
C ASP A 16 -13.23 -14.61 13.52
N LEU A 17 -13.97 -13.52 13.74
CA LEU A 17 -14.17 -12.88 15.05
C LEU A 17 -14.83 -13.77 16.10
N LEU A 18 -15.63 -14.76 15.68
CA LEU A 18 -16.39 -15.67 16.56
C LEU A 18 -16.18 -17.15 16.20
N ASN A 19 -15.12 -17.46 15.45
CA ASN A 19 -14.87 -18.80 14.93
C ASN A 19 -13.36 -19.11 14.93
N PRO A 20 -12.78 -19.42 16.10
CA PRO A 20 -11.35 -19.72 16.19
C PRO A 20 -10.99 -20.98 15.38
N PRO A 21 -9.78 -21.04 14.79
CA PRO A 21 -9.38 -22.15 13.93
C PRO A 21 -9.17 -23.47 14.68
N SER A 22 -8.96 -23.44 15.99
CA SER A 22 -8.76 -24.62 16.84
C SER A 22 -9.20 -24.38 18.30
N VAL A 23 -9.14 -25.43 19.12
CA VAL A 23 -9.38 -25.35 20.59
C VAL A 23 -8.35 -24.49 21.33
N GLU A 24 -7.18 -24.27 20.75
CA GLU A 24 -6.14 -23.38 21.29
C GLU A 24 -6.49 -21.89 21.07
N GLY A 25 -7.52 -21.61 20.26
CA GLY A 25 -7.97 -20.26 19.95
C GLY A 25 -7.31 -19.68 18.70
N TRP A 26 -7.23 -18.35 18.64
CA TRP A 26 -6.56 -17.64 17.55
C TRP A 26 -5.06 -17.56 17.81
N HIS A 27 -4.27 -17.84 16.78
CA HIS A 27 -2.87 -17.42 16.77
C HIS A 27 -2.83 -15.88 16.74
N THR A 28 -1.85 -15.28 17.44
CA THR A 28 -1.71 -13.82 17.54
C THR A 28 -0.27 -13.39 17.19
N GLY A 29 0.06 -12.11 17.31
CA GLY A 29 1.41 -11.60 17.03
C GLY A 29 1.80 -11.72 15.56
N GLN A 30 3.02 -12.17 15.26
CA GLN A 30 3.44 -12.50 13.89
C GLN A 30 3.15 -13.97 13.52
N GLU A 31 2.92 -14.83 14.52
CA GLU A 31 2.79 -16.28 14.33
C GLU A 31 1.52 -16.67 13.57
N TRP A 32 0.49 -15.82 13.57
CA TRP A 32 -0.70 -16.07 12.76
C TRP A 32 -0.50 -15.79 11.26
N ILE A 33 0.56 -15.07 10.88
CA ILE A 33 0.86 -14.76 9.48
C ILE A 33 1.60 -15.95 8.86
N ASN A 34 0.85 -16.82 8.21
CA ASN A 34 1.36 -17.86 7.30
C ASN A 34 1.29 -17.40 5.84
N SER A 35 1.92 -18.15 4.92
CA SER A 35 1.96 -17.83 3.49
C SER A 35 0.58 -17.57 2.86
N GLY A 36 -0.45 -18.29 3.31
CA GLY A 36 -1.82 -18.12 2.80
C GLY A 36 -2.48 -16.82 3.29
N SER A 37 -2.34 -16.52 4.58
CA SER A 37 -2.83 -15.25 5.16
C SER A 37 -2.06 -14.04 4.64
N LEU A 38 -0.74 -14.17 4.42
CA LEU A 38 0.11 -13.11 3.88
C LEU A 38 -0.32 -12.72 2.46
N MET A 39 -0.52 -13.71 1.58
CA MET A 39 -0.98 -13.46 0.21
C MET A 39 -2.34 -12.74 0.19
N ARG A 40 -3.26 -13.14 1.08
CA ARG A 40 -4.58 -12.47 1.20
C ARG A 40 -4.47 -11.06 1.74
N ARG A 41 -3.56 -10.79 2.68
CA ARG A 41 -3.28 -9.43 3.17
C ARG A 41 -2.74 -8.55 2.06
N ILE A 42 -1.72 -9.03 1.33
CA ILE A 42 -1.12 -8.30 0.20
C ILE A 42 -2.17 -7.95 -0.85
N ASN A 43 -2.96 -8.94 -1.30
CA ASN A 43 -4.00 -8.71 -2.30
C ASN A 43 -5.04 -7.70 -1.82
N PHE A 44 -5.53 -7.86 -0.58
CA PHE A 44 -6.49 -6.92 -0.01
C PHE A 44 -5.92 -5.50 0.03
N THR A 45 -4.70 -5.30 0.53
CA THR A 45 -4.12 -3.97 0.63
C THR A 45 -3.80 -3.39 -0.75
N ALA A 46 -3.29 -4.19 -1.67
CA ALA A 46 -3.00 -3.77 -3.05
C ALA A 46 -4.26 -3.38 -3.82
N ASP A 47 -5.37 -4.09 -3.65
CA ASP A 47 -6.67 -3.75 -4.23
C ASP A 47 -7.23 -2.45 -3.63
N MET A 48 -7.02 -2.25 -2.32
CA MET A 48 -7.51 -1.07 -1.60
C MET A 48 -6.75 0.20 -2.00
N VAL A 49 -5.44 0.14 -2.19
CA VAL A 49 -4.63 1.30 -2.58
C VAL A 49 -4.54 1.50 -4.09
N GLY A 50 -4.78 0.43 -4.88
CA GLY A 50 -4.84 0.50 -6.34
C GLY A 50 -6.08 1.19 -6.90
N ASP A 51 -7.13 1.34 -6.09
CA ASP A 51 -8.35 2.03 -6.47
C ASP A 51 -8.24 3.54 -6.17
N VAL A 52 -7.80 4.27 -7.19
CA VAL A 52 -7.61 5.74 -7.16
C VAL A 52 -8.91 6.54 -7.00
N SER A 53 -10.09 5.89 -7.08
CA SER A 53 -11.37 6.56 -6.81
C SER A 53 -11.62 6.73 -5.30
N ARG A 54 -10.80 6.11 -4.45
CA ARG A 54 -10.99 6.14 -3.00
C ARG A 54 -10.55 7.46 -2.40
N PRO A 55 -11.30 8.02 -1.44
CA PRO A 55 -10.96 9.29 -0.80
C PRO A 55 -9.56 9.31 -0.17
N GLY A 56 -9.13 8.20 0.44
CA GLY A 56 -7.79 8.09 1.03
C GLY A 56 -6.67 8.13 -0.01
N VAL A 57 -6.84 7.44 -1.14
CA VAL A 57 -5.87 7.45 -2.24
C VAL A 57 -5.84 8.82 -2.93
N GLN A 58 -7.00 9.43 -3.13
CA GLN A 58 -7.10 10.81 -3.65
C GLN A 58 -6.39 11.80 -2.73
N ALA A 59 -6.54 11.67 -1.41
CA ALA A 59 -5.83 12.53 -0.46
C ALA A 59 -4.30 12.37 -0.55
N ILE A 60 -3.79 11.17 -0.83
CA ILE A 60 -2.35 10.94 -1.08
C ILE A 60 -1.92 11.63 -2.38
N VAL A 61 -2.69 11.46 -3.46
CA VAL A 61 -2.44 12.11 -4.76
C VAL A 61 -2.40 13.63 -4.61
N ASP A 62 -3.38 14.21 -3.91
CA ASP A 62 -3.48 15.66 -3.72
C ASP A 62 -2.30 16.20 -2.91
N LYS A 63 -1.83 15.46 -1.89
CA LYS A 63 -0.63 15.82 -1.12
C LYS A 63 0.63 15.80 -1.98
N LEU A 64 0.82 14.78 -2.82
CA LEU A 64 1.95 14.71 -3.75
C LEU A 64 1.89 15.82 -4.81
N LYS A 65 0.70 16.09 -5.34
CA LYS A 65 0.48 17.19 -6.30
C LYS A 65 0.79 18.54 -5.69
N ALA A 66 0.46 18.76 -4.41
CA ALA A 66 0.77 20.01 -3.70
C ALA A 66 2.27 20.26 -3.51
N GLN A 67 3.11 19.22 -3.57
CA GLN A 67 4.57 19.38 -3.53
C GLN A 67 5.17 19.83 -4.87
N GLY A 68 4.42 19.74 -5.97
CA GLY A 68 4.87 20.14 -7.30
C GLY A 68 5.88 19.14 -7.90
N ASP A 69 6.96 19.68 -8.47
CA ASP A 69 8.04 18.89 -9.06
C ASP A 69 8.96 18.34 -7.97
N ILE A 70 8.89 17.03 -7.75
CA ILE A 70 9.67 16.32 -6.73
C ILE A 70 10.57 15.28 -7.37
N THR A 71 11.69 14.98 -6.71
CA THR A 71 12.58 13.90 -7.15
C THR A 71 11.95 12.53 -6.90
N SER A 72 12.46 11.50 -7.58
CA SER A 72 12.00 10.12 -7.38
C SER A 72 12.18 9.64 -5.94
N GLU A 73 13.25 10.06 -5.27
CA GLU A 73 13.50 9.77 -3.86
C GLU A 73 12.47 10.45 -2.96
N ALA A 74 12.21 11.75 -3.17
CA ALA A 74 11.22 12.50 -2.41
C ALA A 74 9.79 11.97 -2.62
N PHE A 75 9.47 11.50 -3.84
CA PHE A 75 8.22 10.82 -4.15
C PHE A 75 8.07 9.52 -3.32
N VAL A 76 9.10 8.67 -3.32
CA VAL A 76 9.10 7.43 -2.52
C VAL A 76 8.98 7.73 -1.03
N ASP A 77 9.79 8.66 -0.51
CA ASP A 77 9.77 9.04 0.91
C ASP A 77 8.40 9.58 1.33
N THR A 78 7.78 10.41 0.49
CA THR A 78 6.43 10.92 0.76
C THR A 78 5.40 9.80 0.78
N CYS A 79 5.50 8.80 -0.11
CA CYS A 79 4.59 7.66 -0.08
C CYS A 79 4.75 6.82 1.19
N LEU A 80 6.00 6.57 1.63
CA LEU A 80 6.28 5.83 2.86
C LEU A 80 5.77 6.55 4.11
N ASP A 81 5.90 7.89 4.15
CA ASP A 81 5.38 8.73 5.24
C ASP A 81 3.84 8.71 5.30
N LEU A 82 3.17 8.83 4.14
CA LEU A 82 1.71 8.87 4.08
C LEU A 82 1.04 7.51 4.34
N MET A 83 1.78 6.41 4.20
CA MET A 83 1.27 5.05 4.36
C MET A 83 1.43 4.46 5.77
N GLY A 84 1.97 5.22 6.73
CA GLY A 84 2.11 4.77 8.12
C GLY A 84 3.55 4.88 8.61
N PRO A 85 4.15 6.09 8.53
CA PRO A 85 5.59 6.37 8.55
C PRO A 85 6.51 5.14 8.53
N LEU A 86 6.58 4.48 7.38
CA LEU A 86 7.20 3.15 7.27
C LEU A 86 8.73 3.28 7.23
N GLU A 87 9.39 2.65 8.20
CA GLU A 87 10.84 2.47 8.18
C GLU A 87 11.18 1.23 7.34
N VAL A 88 11.78 1.47 6.17
CA VAL A 88 12.28 0.41 5.28
C VAL A 88 13.80 0.43 5.22
N SER A 89 14.40 -0.70 4.86
CA SER A 89 15.84 -0.76 4.65
C SER A 89 16.32 0.22 3.57
N GLN A 90 17.57 0.66 3.67
CA GLN A 90 18.17 1.55 2.66
C GLN A 90 18.17 0.91 1.26
N GLU A 91 18.37 -0.42 1.19
CA GLU A 91 18.32 -1.21 -0.04
C GLU A 91 16.92 -1.16 -0.67
N THR A 92 15.88 -1.49 0.09
CA THR A 92 14.48 -1.42 -0.37
C THR A 92 14.09 -0.02 -0.83
N ARG A 93 14.50 1.02 -0.07
CA ARG A 93 14.27 2.41 -0.47
C ARG A 93 14.93 2.74 -1.80
N GLN A 94 16.17 2.27 -2.02
CA GLN A 94 16.88 2.48 -3.28
C GLN A 94 16.22 1.74 -4.45
N GLU A 95 15.70 0.53 -4.24
CA GLU A 95 14.95 -0.22 -5.26
C GLU A 95 13.68 0.53 -5.67
N LEU A 96 12.89 1.01 -4.71
CA LEU A 96 11.70 1.82 -4.98
C LEU A 96 12.04 3.12 -5.72
N ALA A 97 13.11 3.82 -5.31
CA ALA A 97 13.54 5.05 -5.95
C ALA A 97 14.04 4.80 -7.39
N SER A 98 14.73 3.69 -7.63
CA SER A 98 15.14 3.25 -8.96
C SER A 98 13.94 2.96 -9.84
N HIS A 99 12.93 2.25 -9.32
CA HIS A 99 11.66 2.00 -10.01
C HIS A 99 10.95 3.30 -10.37
N ALA A 100 10.83 4.22 -9.40
CA ALA A 100 10.24 5.54 -9.62
C ALA A 100 10.97 6.35 -10.70
N SER A 101 12.31 6.33 -10.67
CA SER A 101 13.16 7.05 -11.62
C SER A 101 13.05 6.52 -13.04
N ALA A 102 13.01 5.19 -13.22
CA ALA A 102 12.82 4.57 -14.53
C ALA A 102 11.51 4.99 -15.20
N ALA A 103 10.48 5.31 -14.41
CA ALA A 103 9.18 5.78 -14.88
C ALA A 103 9.09 7.31 -15.12
N GLY A 104 10.15 8.08 -14.83
CA GLY A 104 10.23 9.54 -15.04
C GLY A 104 9.79 10.38 -13.83
N THR A 105 9.53 11.68 -13.99
CA THR A 105 9.05 12.56 -12.90
C THR A 105 7.53 12.68 -12.89
N LEU A 106 6.93 12.95 -11.73
CA LEU A 106 5.51 13.29 -11.67
C LEU A 106 5.28 14.60 -12.42
N GLY A 107 4.12 14.72 -13.07
CA GLY A 107 3.76 15.87 -13.89
C GLY A 107 2.29 16.21 -13.73
N TRP A 108 1.99 17.51 -13.70
CA TRP A 108 0.67 18.04 -13.35
C TRP A 108 0.14 19.09 -14.33
N GLY A 109 0.85 19.34 -15.43
CA GLY A 109 0.57 20.44 -16.36
C GLY A 109 -0.53 20.12 -17.38
N THR A 110 -0.65 18.87 -17.80
CA THR A 110 -1.66 18.39 -18.76
C THR A 110 -2.50 17.25 -18.19
N GLU A 111 -3.69 17.01 -18.75
CA GLU A 111 -4.55 15.90 -18.32
C GLU A 111 -3.84 14.54 -18.45
N ASP A 112 -3.04 14.34 -19.50
CA ASP A 112 -2.26 13.11 -19.71
C ASP A 112 -1.10 12.94 -18.73
N GLU A 113 -0.46 14.03 -18.30
CA GLU A 113 0.55 13.98 -17.24
C GLU A 113 -0.08 13.68 -15.89
N VAL A 114 -1.22 14.31 -15.58
CA VAL A 114 -1.96 14.07 -14.34
C VAL A 114 -2.39 12.61 -14.26
N ARG A 115 -2.97 12.06 -15.34
CA ARG A 115 -3.39 10.66 -15.40
C ARG A 115 -2.21 9.70 -15.18
N ARG A 116 -1.10 9.90 -15.89
CA ARG A 116 0.12 9.09 -15.72
C ARG A 116 0.68 9.19 -14.31
N SER A 117 0.68 10.38 -13.71
CA SER A 117 1.15 10.57 -12.33
C SER A 117 0.27 9.83 -11.33
N ILE A 118 -1.06 9.84 -11.51
CA ILE A 118 -1.99 9.08 -10.67
C ILE A 118 -1.74 7.57 -10.78
N GLU A 119 -1.57 7.05 -12.00
CA GLU A 119 -1.25 5.64 -12.25
C GLU A 119 0.06 5.24 -11.55
N ARG A 120 1.09 6.08 -11.63
CA ARG A 120 2.39 5.85 -10.97
C ARG A 120 2.33 5.91 -9.45
N ILE A 121 1.53 6.82 -8.90
CA ILE A 121 1.29 6.89 -7.45
C ILE A 121 0.60 5.60 -7.00
N SER A 122 -0.46 5.19 -7.68
CA SER A 122 -1.15 3.93 -7.41
C SER A 122 -0.19 2.73 -7.42
N GLU A 123 0.65 2.63 -8.45
CA GLU A 123 1.64 1.56 -8.56
C GLU A 123 2.66 1.59 -7.41
N MET A 124 3.17 2.77 -7.05
CA MET A 124 4.10 2.92 -5.92
C MET A 124 3.47 2.49 -4.60
N LEU A 125 2.21 2.86 -4.35
CA LEU A 125 1.49 2.42 -3.16
C LEU A 125 1.31 0.90 -3.16
N GLN A 126 1.00 0.28 -4.30
CA GLN A 126 0.87 -1.17 -4.43
C GLN A 126 2.19 -1.91 -4.18
N LEU A 127 3.33 -1.35 -4.63
CA LEU A 127 4.66 -1.89 -4.31
C LEU A 127 4.96 -1.80 -2.82
N ILE A 128 4.71 -0.63 -2.20
CA ILE A 128 4.94 -0.40 -0.76
C ILE A 128 4.12 -1.37 0.09
N VAL A 129 2.82 -1.54 -0.18
CA VAL A 129 1.99 -2.48 0.61
C VAL A 129 2.37 -3.94 0.36
N SER A 130 3.08 -4.25 -0.71
CA SER A 130 3.58 -5.60 -0.99
C SER A 130 4.90 -5.90 -0.26
N LEU A 131 5.53 -4.91 0.35
CA LEU A 131 6.77 -5.10 1.11
C LEU A 131 6.53 -5.93 2.37
N ARG A 132 7.55 -6.70 2.73
CA ARG A 132 7.57 -7.42 4.01
C ARG A 132 7.44 -6.46 5.19
N ASP A 133 8.16 -5.34 5.16
CA ASP A 133 8.13 -4.35 6.25
C ASP A 133 6.71 -3.84 6.49
N TYR A 134 5.94 -3.55 5.43
CA TYR A 134 4.54 -3.17 5.57
C TYR A 134 3.65 -4.30 6.10
N GLN A 135 3.86 -5.53 5.62
CA GLN A 135 2.99 -6.66 5.99
C GLN A 135 3.21 -7.15 7.42
N TYR A 136 4.39 -6.88 7.99
CA TYR A 136 4.80 -7.34 9.33
C TYR A 136 4.97 -6.21 10.36
N ALA A 137 4.73 -4.95 9.97
CA ALA A 137 4.66 -3.79 10.86
C ALA A 137 3.50 -3.87 11.87
#